data_AF-A0A816CN96-F1
#
_entry.id   AF-A0A816CN96-F1
#
_cell.length_a   1.000
_cell.length_b   1.000
_cell.length_c   1.000
_cell.angle_alpha   90.00
_cell.angle_beta   90.00
_cell.angle_gamma   90.00
#
_symmetry.space_group_name_H-M   'P 1'
#
loop_
_entity.id
_entity.type
_entity.pdbx_description
1 polymer ?
#
loop_
_entity_poly.entity_id
_entity_poly.type
_entity_poly.pdbx_seq_one_letter_code
_entity_poly.pdbx_strand_id
1 'polypeptide(L)'
;RGPGTINSYKKIGTGDPGGASYGTYQIATNTGTMNNFMKWMDDNQPHMASRFDGLTPGTGKFDEEWKTLAKQQHAFIKQTHYDKTLSRLPAAYRHQLNLDERSPVIKDVIWSTSVQHGADGGALIIQRALAGQNNKNLSDEELINRIYNERGANNGQKYFRRSSENVRNGVLNRFKNEKHDALQRLRG
;
A
#
# COMPACT_ATOMS: atom_id res chain seq x y z
N ARG A 1 -7.24 8.46 5.67
CA ARG A 1 -7.15 9.69 4.85
C ARG A 1 -7.96 9.48 3.58
N GLY A 2 -8.55 10.54 3.02
CA GLY A 2 -9.39 10.43 1.83
C GLY A 2 -8.61 10.66 0.52
N PRO A 3 -9.18 10.30 -0.64
CA PRO A 3 -8.49 10.38 -1.93
C PRO A 3 -8.19 11.81 -2.41
N GLY A 4 -8.81 12.81 -1.80
CA GLY A 4 -8.51 14.23 -2.02
C GLY A 4 -7.58 14.85 -0.97
N THR A 5 -6.98 14.07 -0.07
CA THR A 5 -6.06 14.61 0.96
C THR A 5 -4.76 15.08 0.31
N ILE A 6 -4.47 16.37 0.39
CA ILE A 6 -3.23 16.98 -0.11
C ILE A 6 -2.49 17.55 1.10
N ASN A 7 -1.27 17.08 1.35
CA ASN A 7 -0.42 17.55 2.43
C ASN A 7 0.80 18.32 1.87
N SER A 8 1.15 19.40 2.59
CA SER A 8 2.37 20.21 2.46
C SER A 8 2.69 20.82 1.09
N TYR A 9 2.21 22.05 0.87
CA TYR A 9 2.91 23.07 0.07
C TYR A 9 2.60 24.49 0.54
N LYS A 10 1.46 24.71 1.23
CA LYS A 10 1.06 26.02 1.80
C LYS A 10 1.89 26.52 3.00
N LYS A 11 2.89 25.75 3.48
CA LYS A 11 3.96 26.31 4.32
C LYS A 11 5.11 26.71 3.42
N ILE A 12 4.98 27.88 2.79
CA ILE A 12 6.10 28.57 2.14
C ILE A 12 7.19 28.75 3.20
N GLY A 13 8.34 28.10 3.03
CA GLY A 13 9.54 28.34 3.85
C GLY A 13 10.13 27.18 4.66
N THR A 14 9.61 25.95 4.66
CA THR A 14 10.20 24.84 5.45
C THR A 14 11.15 23.91 4.69
N GLY A 15 11.36 24.09 3.38
CA GLY A 15 12.36 23.32 2.64
C GLY A 15 12.17 21.80 2.71
N ASP A 16 10.92 21.31 2.70
CA ASP A 16 10.65 19.88 2.64
C ASP A 16 11.03 19.35 1.25
N PRO A 17 12.06 18.50 1.12
CA PRO A 17 12.56 18.05 -0.17
C PRO A 17 11.53 17.19 -0.95
N GLY A 18 10.46 16.73 -0.31
CA GLY A 18 9.44 15.85 -0.91
C GLY A 18 8.37 16.53 -1.76
N GLY A 19 8.21 17.87 -1.66
CA GLY A 19 7.13 18.60 -2.35
C GLY A 19 5.72 18.23 -1.85
N ALA A 20 4.67 18.66 -2.58
CA ALA A 20 3.29 18.32 -2.27
C ALA A 20 3.03 16.81 -2.33
N SER A 21 2.27 16.29 -1.36
CA SER A 21 1.88 14.88 -1.25
C SER A 21 0.39 14.71 -1.41
N TYR A 22 -0.01 13.79 -2.30
CA TYR A 22 -1.37 13.76 -2.80
C TYR A 22 -2.10 12.42 -2.55
N GLY A 23 -3.38 12.52 -2.19
CA GLY A 23 -4.32 11.42 -2.11
C GLY A 23 -4.20 10.49 -0.90
N THR A 24 -5.02 9.44 -0.88
CA THR A 24 -5.07 8.43 0.20
C THR A 24 -3.71 7.79 0.43
N TYR A 25 -2.95 7.60 -0.65
CA TYR A 25 -1.65 6.92 -0.65
C TYR A 25 -0.46 7.89 -0.56
N GLN A 26 -0.71 9.19 -0.44
CA GLN A 26 0.31 10.22 -0.26
C GLN A 26 1.42 10.14 -1.32
N ILE A 27 1.01 10.16 -2.60
CA ILE A 27 1.91 10.19 -3.75
C ILE A 27 2.65 11.54 -3.72
N ALA A 28 3.95 11.51 -3.42
CA ALA A 28 4.77 12.71 -3.30
C ALA A 28 5.33 13.16 -4.66
N THR A 29 5.27 14.46 -4.93
CA THR A 29 5.63 15.09 -6.22
C THR A 29 7.11 15.02 -6.57
N ASN A 30 8.01 15.16 -5.60
CA ASN A 30 9.45 15.08 -5.85
C ASN A 30 10.01 13.65 -5.80
N THR A 31 9.13 12.66 -5.66
CA THR A 31 9.49 11.24 -5.72
C THR A 31 9.02 10.63 -7.04
N GLY A 32 9.74 9.63 -7.56
CA GLY A 32 9.40 8.99 -8.83
C GLY A 32 7.99 8.39 -8.91
N THR A 33 7.29 8.22 -7.79
CA THR A 33 5.93 7.70 -7.73
C THR A 33 4.91 8.59 -8.44
N MET A 34 5.05 9.92 -8.38
CA MET A 34 4.16 10.84 -9.12
C MET A 34 4.32 10.67 -10.63
N ASN A 35 5.56 10.64 -11.12
CA ASN A 35 5.84 10.42 -12.54
C ASN A 35 5.34 9.04 -13.00
N ASN A 36 5.50 8.00 -12.17
CA ASN A 36 4.97 6.67 -12.47
C ASN A 36 3.44 6.67 -12.52
N PHE A 37 2.76 7.44 -11.67
CA PHE A 37 1.31 7.59 -11.70
C PHE A 37 0.85 8.31 -12.97
N MET A 38 1.49 9.42 -13.35
CA MET A 38 1.13 10.16 -14.57
C MET A 38 1.36 9.31 -15.82
N LYS A 39 2.50 8.61 -15.91
CA LYS A 39 2.72 7.65 -17.00
C LYS A 39 1.65 6.56 -17.06
N TRP A 40 1.27 6.03 -15.90
CA TRP A 40 0.18 5.06 -15.83
C TRP A 40 -1.15 5.65 -16.29
N MET A 41 -1.43 6.91 -15.96
CA MET A 41 -2.60 7.65 -16.44
C MET A 41 -2.57 7.82 -17.96
N ASP A 42 -1.43 8.14 -18.56
CA ASP A 42 -1.30 8.24 -20.02
C ASP A 42 -1.64 6.90 -20.70
N ASP A 43 -1.12 5.79 -20.17
CA ASP A 43 -1.32 4.45 -20.72
C ASP A 43 -2.76 3.93 -20.54
N ASN A 44 -3.42 4.27 -19.41
CA ASN A 44 -4.68 3.64 -19.01
C ASN A 44 -5.90 4.56 -19.11
N GLN A 45 -5.71 5.88 -19.02
CA GLN A 45 -6.76 6.90 -18.92
C GLN A 45 -6.35 8.21 -19.63
N PRO A 46 -5.96 8.16 -20.92
CA PRO A 46 -5.32 9.29 -21.62
C PRO A 46 -6.17 10.57 -21.61
N HIS A 47 -7.50 10.47 -21.72
CA HIS A 47 -8.40 11.63 -21.65
C HIS A 47 -8.43 12.34 -20.29
N MET A 48 -8.14 11.62 -19.20
CA MET A 48 -8.01 12.21 -17.87
C MET A 48 -6.60 12.72 -17.64
N ALA A 49 -5.59 12.05 -18.20
CA ALA A 49 -4.19 12.47 -18.11
C ALA A 49 -3.97 13.84 -18.76
N SER A 50 -4.55 14.07 -19.95
CA SER A 50 -4.42 15.34 -20.68
C SER A 50 -4.98 16.57 -19.93
N ARG A 51 -5.80 16.37 -18.88
CA ARG A 51 -6.27 17.48 -18.02
C ARG A 51 -5.14 18.11 -17.21
N PHE A 52 -4.02 17.41 -17.07
CA PHE A 52 -2.84 17.88 -16.37
C PHE A 52 -1.82 18.55 -17.29
N ASP A 53 -2.10 18.66 -18.59
CA ASP A 53 -1.19 19.28 -19.57
C ASP A 53 -0.94 20.75 -19.20
N GLY A 54 0.34 21.10 -19.03
CA GLY A 54 0.76 22.43 -18.60
C GLY A 54 0.42 22.79 -17.15
N LEU A 55 -0.11 21.84 -16.35
CA LEU A 55 -0.34 22.05 -14.92
C LEU A 55 0.88 21.65 -14.10
N THR A 56 1.30 22.53 -13.19
CA THR A 56 2.40 22.25 -12.27
C THR A 56 1.88 21.67 -10.96
N PRO A 57 2.41 20.54 -10.47
CA PRO A 57 2.09 20.05 -9.15
C PRO A 57 2.35 21.09 -8.06
N GLY A 58 1.52 21.12 -7.02
CA GLY A 58 1.55 22.13 -5.95
C GLY A 58 0.82 23.44 -6.30
N THR A 59 0.11 23.51 -7.43
CA THR A 59 -0.71 24.66 -7.82
C THR A 59 -2.20 24.36 -7.65
N GLY A 60 -3.01 25.41 -7.47
CA GLY A 60 -4.46 25.26 -7.26
C GLY A 60 -5.18 24.51 -8.38
N LYS A 61 -4.81 24.77 -9.64
CA LYS A 61 -5.39 24.08 -10.81
C LYS A 61 -5.05 22.58 -10.82
N PHE A 62 -3.80 22.23 -10.51
CA PHE A 62 -3.39 20.83 -10.40
C PHE A 62 -4.14 20.12 -9.26
N ASP A 63 -4.30 20.78 -8.11
CA ASP A 63 -5.00 20.25 -6.95
C ASP A 63 -6.48 19.97 -7.21
N GLU A 64 -7.14 20.83 -8.00
CA GLU A 64 -8.54 20.66 -8.40
C GLU A 64 -8.73 19.41 -9.25
N GLU A 65 -7.92 19.25 -10.30
CA GLU A 65 -7.96 18.05 -11.15
C GLU A 65 -7.59 16.80 -10.35
N TRP A 66 -6.58 16.88 -9.48
CA TRP A 66 -6.13 15.75 -8.68
C TRP A 66 -7.24 15.16 -7.80
N LYS A 67 -8.09 16.00 -7.19
CA LYS A 67 -9.18 15.55 -6.32
C LYS A 67 -10.20 14.67 -7.04
N THR A 68 -10.28 14.75 -8.37
CA THR A 68 -11.17 13.92 -9.18
C THR A 68 -10.64 12.50 -9.40
N LEU A 69 -9.34 12.26 -9.17
CA LEU A 69 -8.65 11.02 -9.51
C LEU A 69 -8.74 9.91 -8.44
N ALA A 70 -9.72 9.96 -7.54
CA ALA A 70 -9.83 8.99 -6.44
C ALA A 70 -9.81 7.52 -6.91
N LYS A 71 -10.58 7.23 -7.96
CA LYS A 71 -10.67 5.89 -8.55
C LYS A 71 -9.35 5.48 -9.22
N GLN A 72 -8.74 6.40 -9.94
CA GLN A 72 -7.48 6.21 -10.65
C GLN A 72 -6.31 5.98 -9.70
N GLN A 73 -6.24 6.73 -8.59
CA GLN A 73 -5.26 6.49 -7.53
C GLN A 73 -5.39 5.07 -6.96
N HIS A 74 -6.62 4.62 -6.69
CA HIS A 74 -6.86 3.27 -6.21
C HIS A 74 -6.48 2.20 -7.24
N ALA A 75 -6.87 2.38 -8.51
CA ALA A 75 -6.53 1.47 -9.59
C ALA A 75 -5.02 1.37 -9.83
N PHE A 76 -4.31 2.50 -9.79
CA PHE A 76 -2.85 2.54 -9.88
C PHE A 76 -2.20 1.73 -8.76
N ILE A 77 -2.61 1.92 -7.51
CA ILE A 77 -2.05 1.17 -6.37
C ILE A 77 -2.42 -0.32 -6.46
N LYS A 78 -3.64 -0.65 -6.89
CA LYS A 78 -4.03 -2.03 -7.16
C LYS A 78 -3.06 -2.68 -8.15
N GLN A 79 -2.85 -2.06 -9.30
CA GLN A 79 -2.04 -2.66 -10.35
C GLN A 79 -0.54 -2.69 -9.99
N THR A 80 -0.02 -1.64 -9.36
CA THR A 80 1.43 -1.52 -9.09
C THR A 80 1.88 -2.18 -7.81
N HIS A 81 0.97 -2.42 -6.86
CA HIS A 81 1.28 -3.04 -5.58
C HIS A 81 0.52 -4.35 -5.41
N TYR A 82 -0.80 -4.32 -5.30
CA TYR A 82 -1.59 -5.50 -4.93
C TYR A 82 -1.49 -6.64 -5.98
N ASP A 83 -1.81 -6.34 -7.24
CA ASP A 83 -1.77 -7.32 -8.32
C ASP A 83 -0.35 -7.81 -8.56
N LYS A 84 0.64 -6.91 -8.50
CA LYS A 84 2.06 -7.27 -8.62
C LYS A 84 2.53 -8.16 -7.47
N THR A 85 2.13 -7.89 -6.22
CA THR A 85 2.41 -8.78 -5.08
C THR A 85 1.91 -10.19 -5.36
N LEU A 86 0.65 -10.33 -5.79
CA LEU A 86 0.07 -11.63 -6.09
C LEU A 86 0.83 -12.30 -7.25
N SER A 87 1.15 -11.57 -8.32
CA SER A 87 1.88 -12.13 -9.47
C SER A 87 3.29 -12.62 -9.12
N ARG A 88 3.96 -11.97 -8.15
CA ARG A 88 5.31 -12.31 -7.68
C ARG A 88 5.32 -13.46 -6.69
N LEU A 89 4.17 -13.80 -6.12
CA LEU A 89 4.04 -14.96 -5.25
C LEU A 89 4.19 -16.24 -6.11
N PRO A 90 5.09 -17.17 -5.74
CA PRO A 90 5.27 -18.40 -6.52
C PRO A 90 3.94 -19.19 -6.60
N ALA A 91 3.72 -19.89 -7.71
CA ALA A 91 2.44 -20.55 -8.01
C ALA A 91 1.96 -21.45 -6.86
N ALA A 92 2.83 -22.25 -6.27
CA ALA A 92 2.50 -23.11 -5.12
C ALA A 92 1.90 -22.33 -3.94
N TYR A 93 2.44 -21.16 -3.61
CA TYR A 93 1.92 -20.32 -2.54
C TYR A 93 0.64 -19.59 -2.93
N ARG A 94 0.46 -19.22 -4.21
CA ARG A 94 -0.83 -18.71 -4.71
C ARG A 94 -1.93 -19.75 -4.57
N HIS A 95 -1.65 -21.00 -4.95
CA HIS A 95 -2.60 -22.11 -4.79
C HIS A 95 -2.90 -22.39 -3.32
N GLN A 96 -1.91 -22.35 -2.43
CA GLN A 96 -2.14 -22.51 -0.99
C GLN A 96 -2.94 -21.35 -0.37
N LEU A 97 -2.68 -20.12 -0.82
CA LEU A 97 -3.43 -18.95 -0.37
C LEU A 97 -4.91 -19.07 -0.76
N ASN A 98 -5.17 -19.60 -1.96
CA ASN A 98 -6.48 -19.78 -2.57
C ASN A 98 -7.42 -18.59 -2.33
N LEU A 99 -7.01 -17.42 -2.82
CA LEU A 99 -7.61 -16.12 -2.43
C LEU A 99 -9.11 -16.01 -2.75
N ASP A 100 -9.61 -16.80 -3.69
CA ASP A 100 -11.03 -16.83 -4.05
C ASP A 100 -11.91 -17.47 -2.97
N GLU A 101 -11.35 -18.34 -2.13
CA GLU A 101 -12.03 -18.96 -0.98
C GLU A 101 -11.84 -18.17 0.34
N ARG A 102 -11.17 -17.01 0.28
CA ARG A 102 -10.83 -16.20 1.45
C ARG A 102 -11.80 -15.05 1.66
N SER A 103 -11.98 -14.66 2.92
CA SER A 103 -12.71 -13.45 3.30
C SER A 103 -12.14 -12.20 2.60
N PRO A 104 -12.97 -11.20 2.26
CA PRO A 104 -12.50 -9.89 1.81
C PRO A 104 -11.48 -9.25 2.77
N VAL A 105 -11.53 -9.58 4.05
CA VAL A 105 -10.55 -9.11 5.06
C VAL A 105 -9.12 -9.55 4.70
N ILE A 106 -8.93 -10.76 4.15
CA ILE A 106 -7.60 -11.23 3.71
C ILE A 106 -7.09 -10.39 2.55
N LYS A 107 -7.98 -9.99 1.62
CA LYS A 107 -7.62 -9.11 0.49
C LYS A 107 -7.14 -7.76 1.02
N ASP A 108 -7.79 -7.20 2.03
CA ASP A 108 -7.35 -5.95 2.67
C ASP A 108 -6.02 -6.09 3.42
N VAL A 109 -5.79 -7.22 4.10
CA VAL A 109 -4.52 -7.51 4.79
C VAL A 109 -3.37 -7.60 3.77
N ILE A 110 -3.58 -8.30 2.65
CA ILE A 110 -2.62 -8.37 1.54
C ILE A 110 -2.41 -6.99 0.92
N TRP A 111 -3.47 -6.19 0.76
CA TRP A 111 -3.37 -4.82 0.28
C TRP A 111 -2.49 -3.96 1.17
N SER A 112 -2.77 -3.90 2.48
CA SER A 112 -1.95 -3.16 3.45
C SER A 112 -0.49 -3.61 3.43
N THR A 113 -0.27 -4.93 3.34
CA THR A 113 1.07 -5.51 3.27
C THR A 113 1.80 -5.08 2.01
N SER A 114 1.13 -5.11 0.85
CA SER A 114 1.68 -4.72 -0.45
C SER A 114 2.03 -3.23 -0.49
N VAL A 115 1.16 -2.36 0.05
CA VAL A 115 1.41 -0.91 0.09
C VAL A 115 2.57 -0.59 1.02
N GLN A 116 2.68 -1.24 2.18
CA GLN A 116 3.73 -0.94 3.14
C GLN A 116 5.11 -1.43 2.72
N HIS A 117 5.19 -2.59 2.08
CA HIS A 117 6.46 -3.28 1.79
C HIS A 117 6.82 -3.31 0.30
N GLY A 118 6.01 -2.67 -0.56
CA GLY A 118 6.09 -2.82 -2.00
C GLY A 118 5.72 -4.23 -2.47
N ALA A 119 5.64 -4.43 -3.78
CA ALA A 119 5.17 -5.70 -4.32
C ALA A 119 6.12 -6.89 -4.06
N ASP A 120 7.44 -6.68 -4.09
CA ASP A 120 8.42 -7.75 -3.79
C ASP A 120 8.42 -8.11 -2.31
N GLY A 121 8.47 -7.09 -1.44
CA GLY A 121 8.46 -7.29 0.00
C GLY A 121 7.14 -7.89 0.48
N GLY A 122 6.02 -7.45 -0.10
CA GLY A 122 4.70 -8.02 0.18
C GLY A 122 4.61 -9.50 -0.18
N ALA A 123 5.08 -9.88 -1.38
CA ALA A 123 5.09 -11.28 -1.81
C ALA A 123 5.97 -12.14 -0.89
N LEU A 124 7.15 -11.65 -0.52
CA LEU A 124 8.06 -12.35 0.40
C LEU A 124 7.45 -12.54 1.79
N ILE A 125 6.76 -11.54 2.33
CA ILE A 125 6.08 -11.64 3.64
C ILE A 125 4.96 -12.68 3.59
N ILE A 126 4.12 -12.65 2.56
CA ILE A 126 3.03 -13.63 2.38
C ILE A 126 3.60 -15.03 2.23
N GLN A 127 4.64 -15.19 1.42
CA GLN A 127 5.34 -16.45 1.26
C GLN A 127 5.85 -16.98 2.61
N ARG A 128 6.50 -16.13 3.42
CA ARG A 128 7.03 -16.52 4.74
C ARG A 128 5.92 -16.84 5.74
N ALA A 129 4.81 -16.13 5.71
CA ALA A 129 3.63 -16.43 6.53
C ALA A 129 3.01 -17.79 6.20
N LEU A 130 3.15 -18.26 4.95
CA LEU A 130 2.68 -19.56 4.49
C LEU A 130 3.76 -20.66 4.58
N ALA A 131 5.02 -20.32 4.86
CA ALA A 131 6.12 -21.27 4.84
C ALA A 131 6.09 -22.22 6.06
N GLY A 132 6.46 -23.48 5.83
CA GLY A 132 6.79 -24.42 6.91
C GLY A 132 5.61 -25.07 7.63
N GLN A 133 4.37 -24.94 7.14
CA GLN A 133 3.21 -25.57 7.76
C GLN A 133 2.28 -26.23 6.74
N ASN A 134 1.56 -27.28 7.16
CA ASN A 134 0.47 -27.85 6.38
C ASN A 134 -0.71 -26.87 6.40
N ASN A 135 -0.84 -26.08 5.33
CA ASN A 135 -1.86 -25.03 5.22
C ASN A 135 -3.24 -25.54 4.78
N LYS A 136 -3.46 -26.87 4.72
CA LYS A 136 -4.71 -27.48 4.23
C LYS A 136 -5.96 -26.99 5.00
N ASN A 137 -5.81 -26.66 6.29
CA ASN A 137 -6.89 -26.14 7.14
C ASN A 137 -6.55 -24.75 7.71
N LEU A 138 -5.75 -23.96 7.00
CA LEU A 138 -5.37 -22.63 7.47
C LEU A 138 -6.60 -21.71 7.48
N SER A 139 -7.03 -21.28 8.68
CA SER A 139 -8.13 -20.33 8.82
C SER A 139 -7.67 -18.91 8.46
N ASP A 140 -8.64 -18.05 8.13
CA ASP A 140 -8.37 -16.64 7.83
C ASP A 140 -7.80 -15.90 9.06
N GLU A 141 -8.29 -16.21 10.27
CA GLU A 141 -7.75 -15.65 11.53
C GLU A 141 -6.27 -16.02 11.73
N GLU A 142 -5.92 -17.27 11.47
CA GLU A 142 -4.54 -17.74 11.60
C GLU A 142 -3.65 -17.12 10.52
N LEU A 143 -4.13 -17.03 9.27
CA LEU A 143 -3.40 -16.36 8.19
C LEU A 143 -3.15 -14.87 8.51
N ILE A 144 -4.15 -14.15 9.03
CA ILE A 144 -4.00 -12.75 9.49
C ILE A 144 -2.89 -12.67 10.54
N ASN A 145 -2.95 -13.52 11.57
CA ASN A 145 -1.94 -13.53 12.62
C ASN A 145 -0.54 -13.79 12.08
N ARG A 146 -0.37 -14.77 11.18
CA ARG A 146 0.94 -15.07 10.56
C ARG A 146 1.49 -13.91 9.75
N ILE A 147 0.67 -13.27 8.93
CA ILE A 147 1.10 -12.13 8.11
C ILE A 147 1.57 -10.99 9.02
N TYR A 148 0.80 -10.61 10.05
CA TYR A 148 1.19 -9.51 10.94
C TYR A 148 2.39 -9.85 11.83
N ASN A 149 2.48 -11.09 12.32
CA ASN A 149 3.64 -11.55 13.08
C ASN A 149 4.91 -11.47 12.23
N GLU A 150 4.83 -11.87 10.96
CA GLU A 150 5.93 -11.75 10.02
C GLU A 150 6.26 -10.27 9.76
N ARG A 151 5.28 -9.41 9.44
CA ARG A 151 5.48 -7.97 9.21
C ARG A 151 6.20 -7.27 10.38
N GLY A 152 5.84 -7.62 11.62
CA GLY A 152 6.41 -7.08 12.85
C GLY A 152 7.65 -7.80 13.38
N ALA A 153 8.14 -8.84 12.68
CA ALA A 153 9.17 -9.73 13.20
C ALA A 153 10.44 -9.00 13.64
N ASN A 154 11.07 -9.56 14.68
CA ASN A 154 12.25 -9.00 15.36
C ASN A 154 12.02 -7.56 15.85
N ASN A 155 10.83 -7.27 16.37
CA ASN A 155 10.42 -5.93 16.80
C ASN A 155 10.66 -4.88 15.69
N GLY A 156 10.26 -5.22 14.46
CA GLY A 156 10.42 -4.39 13.27
C GLY A 156 11.83 -4.40 12.65
N GLN A 157 12.85 -4.95 13.33
CA GLN A 157 14.21 -4.97 12.80
C GLN A 157 14.36 -5.78 11.51
N LYS A 158 13.49 -6.77 11.28
CA LYS A 158 13.56 -7.61 10.07
C LYS A 158 13.37 -6.80 8.78
N TYR A 159 12.46 -5.83 8.80
CA TYR A 159 12.07 -5.05 7.62
C TYR A 159 12.38 -3.56 7.71
N PHE A 160 12.60 -3.04 8.92
CA PHE A 160 12.82 -1.62 9.20
C PHE A 160 14.14 -1.38 9.95
N ARG A 161 15.16 -2.21 9.69
CA ARG A 161 16.47 -2.12 10.36
C ARG A 161 17.10 -0.73 10.27
N ARG A 162 16.94 -0.07 9.12
CA ARG A 162 17.50 1.25 8.84
C ARG A 162 16.67 2.41 9.40
N SER A 163 15.45 2.14 9.86
CA SER A 163 14.59 3.15 10.46
C SER A 163 15.01 3.44 11.89
N SER A 164 14.76 4.66 12.37
CA SER A 164 14.92 5.00 13.79
C SER A 164 13.97 4.18 14.66
N GLU A 165 14.27 4.09 15.96
CA GLU A 165 13.42 3.37 16.90
C GLU A 165 12.00 3.94 16.98
N ASN A 166 11.86 5.26 17.00
CA ASN A 166 10.54 5.92 16.99
C ASN A 166 9.72 5.55 15.75
N VAL A 167 10.35 5.49 14.57
CA VAL A 167 9.68 5.06 13.33
C VAL A 167 9.28 3.59 13.42
N ARG A 168 10.17 2.70 13.91
CA ARG A 168 9.84 1.28 14.10
C ARG A 168 8.65 1.12 15.06
N ASN A 169 8.67 1.80 16.21
CA ASN A 169 7.59 1.74 17.20
C ASN A 169 6.25 2.22 16.61
N GLY A 170 6.27 3.31 15.83
CA GLY A 170 5.08 3.78 15.12
C GLY A 170 4.51 2.75 14.14
N VAL A 171 5.37 2.11 13.34
CA VAL A 171 4.96 1.07 12.39
C VAL A 171 4.41 -0.17 13.11
N LEU A 172 5.05 -0.61 14.19
CA LEU A 172 4.59 -1.75 14.98
C LEU A 172 3.24 -1.50 15.65
N ASN A 173 3.02 -0.29 16.18
CA ASN A 173 1.73 0.09 16.73
C ASN A 173 0.64 0.08 15.66
N ARG A 174 0.96 0.56 14.44
CA ARG A 174 0.06 0.47 13.30
C ARG A 174 -0.29 -0.98 12.97
N PHE A 175 0.70 -1.88 12.93
CA PHE A 175 0.45 -3.31 12.68
C PHE A 175 -0.43 -3.96 13.75
N LYS A 176 -0.25 -3.61 15.02
CA LYS A 176 -1.13 -4.08 16.11
C LYS A 176 -2.58 -3.65 15.88
N ASN A 177 -2.79 -2.38 15.54
CA ASN A 177 -4.12 -1.83 15.30
C ASN A 177 -4.77 -2.46 14.05
N GLU A 178 -4.05 -2.48 12.91
CA GLU A 178 -4.57 -3.10 11.68
C GLU A 178 -4.90 -4.59 11.87
N LYS A 179 -4.10 -5.32 12.67
CA LYS A 179 -4.40 -6.71 13.02
C LYS A 179 -5.68 -6.83 13.84
N HIS A 180 -5.81 -6.00 14.87
CA HIS A 180 -7.02 -5.97 15.70
C HIS A 180 -8.26 -5.70 14.85
N ASP A 181 -8.22 -4.66 14.02
CA ASP A 181 -9.34 -4.28 13.15
C ASP A 181 -9.67 -5.37 12.13
N ALA A 182 -8.66 -6.05 11.56
CA ALA A 182 -8.88 -7.16 10.65
C ALA A 182 -9.58 -8.34 11.35
N LEU A 183 -9.13 -8.70 12.56
CA LEU A 183 -9.74 -9.80 13.32
C LEU A 183 -11.17 -9.46 13.77
N GLN A 184 -11.46 -8.21 14.12
CA GLN A 184 -12.83 -7.77 14.41
C GLN A 184 -13.73 -7.89 13.17
N ARG A 185 -13.29 -7.35 12.03
CA ARG A 185 -14.06 -7.45 10.78
C ARG A 185 -14.27 -8.88 10.29
N LEU A 186 -13.37 -9.81 10.64
CA LEU A 186 -13.53 -11.21 10.31
C LEU A 186 -14.66 -11.88 11.13
N ARG A 187 -14.93 -11.37 12.34
CA ARG A 187 -15.93 -11.92 13.27
C ARG A 187 -17.35 -11.37 13.04
N GLY A 188 -17.48 -10.26 12.29
CA GLY A 188 -18.74 -9.58 12.02
C GLY A 188 -18.89 -8.32 12.84
#